data_AF-A0AAV5NJD7-F1
#
_entry.id   AF-A0AAV5NJD7-F1
#
_cell.length_a   1.000
_cell.length_b   1.000
_cell.length_c   1.000
_cell.angle_alpha   90.00
_cell.angle_beta   90.00
_cell.angle_gamma   90.00
#
_symmetry.space_group_name_H-M   'P 1'
#
loop_
_entity.id
_entity.type
_entity.pdbx_description
1 polymer ?
#
loop_
_entity_poly.entity_id
_entity_poly.type
_entity_poly.pdbx_seq_one_letter_code
_entity_poly.pdbx_strand_id
1 'polypeptide(L)' 'MTRSRVEHVFADQKSQTGLFVRTVGITRATMRIGLANIVYNMCRFLFLEQISAKA' A
#
# COMPACT_ATOMS: atom_id res chain seq x y z
N MET A 1 19.27 3.80 -3.95
CA MET A 1 17.99 4.12 -4.64
C MET A 1 16.88 3.27 -4.01
N THR A 2 16.45 3.61 -2.80
CA THR A 2 15.51 2.77 -2.02
C THR A 2 14.41 3.59 -1.36
N ARG A 3 14.61 4.91 -1.22
CA ARG A 3 13.66 5.83 -0.58
C ARG A 3 12.41 6.10 -1.42
N SER A 4 12.55 6.34 -2.72
CA SER A 4 11.41 6.67 -3.59
C SER A 4 10.34 5.58 -3.67
N ARG A 5 10.73 4.30 -3.57
CA ARG A 5 9.78 3.18 -3.62
C ARG A 5 8.97 3.07 -2.32
N VAL A 6 9.61 3.29 -1.18
CA VAL A 6 8.97 3.27 0.14
C VAL A 6 8.10 4.51 0.33
N GLU A 7 8.55 5.68 -0.11
CA GLU A 7 7.78 6.93 -0.09
C GLU A 7 6.49 6.82 -0.90
N HIS A 8 6.54 6.20 -2.08
CA HIS A 8 5.34 5.98 -2.88
C HIS A 8 4.34 5.03 -2.21
N VAL A 9 4.81 3.91 -1.64
CA VAL A 9 3.98 2.99 -0.85
C VAL A 9 3.35 3.73 0.32
N PHE A 10 4.15 4.52 1.04
CA PHE A 10 3.67 5.31 2.18
C PHE A 10 2.65 6.36 1.76
N ALA A 11 2.84 7.05 0.63
CA ALA A 11 1.89 8.03 0.13
C ALA A 11 0.54 7.38 -0.21
N ASP A 12 0.56 6.20 -0.84
CA ASP A 12 -0.64 5.46 -1.18
C ASP A 12 -1.36 4.92 0.07
N GLN A 13 -0.61 4.35 1.02
CA GLN A 13 -1.15 3.92 2.31
C GLN A 13 -1.70 5.10 3.12
N LYS A 14 -1.05 6.27 3.07
CA LYS A 14 -1.49 7.50 3.74
C LYS A 14 -2.76 8.07 3.11
N SER A 15 -2.94 7.91 1.79
CA SER A 15 -4.17 8.20 1.07
C SER A 15 -5.31 7.28 1.54
N GLN A 16 -5.04 5.97 1.58
CA GLN A 16 -6.00 4.94 2.03
C GLN A 16 -6.42 5.06 3.50
N THR A 17 -5.51 5.52 4.36
CA THR A 17 -5.74 5.64 5.81
C THR A 17 -6.04 7.07 6.27
N GLY A 18 -6.00 8.06 5.38
CA GLY A 18 -6.32 9.46 5.71
C GLY A 18 -5.39 10.06 6.76
N LEU A 19 -4.09 10.17 6.44
CA LEU A 19 -3.01 10.71 7.29
C LEU A 19 -2.77 9.98 8.64
N PHE A 20 -3.78 9.31 9.22
CA PHE A 20 -3.74 8.67 10.54
C PHE A 20 -4.66 7.43 10.61
N VAL A 21 -4.18 6.34 11.21
CA VAL A 21 -5.01 5.17 11.50
C VAL A 21 -5.90 5.45 12.72
N ARG A 22 -7.11 5.98 12.50
CA ARG A 22 -8.08 6.36 13.57
C ARG A 22 -8.85 5.19 14.20
N THR A 23 -8.26 4.00 14.23
CA THR A 23 -8.97 2.78 14.67
C THR A 23 -8.69 2.49 16.14
N VAL A 24 -9.73 2.18 16.93
CA VAL A 24 -9.58 1.87 18.35
C VAL A 24 -8.95 0.50 18.53
N GLY A 25 -7.75 0.45 19.11
CA GLY A 25 -7.04 -0.79 19.44
C GLY A 25 -5.93 -1.16 18.45
N ILE A 26 -4.78 -1.55 19.00
CA ILE A 26 -3.55 -1.85 18.25
C ILE A 26 -3.78 -2.97 17.23
N THR A 27 -4.47 -4.04 17.60
CA THR A 27 -4.75 -5.18 16.70
C THR A 27 -5.48 -4.75 15.42
N ARG A 28 -6.47 -3.84 15.55
CA ARG A 28 -7.20 -3.31 14.39
C ARG A 28 -6.35 -2.35 13.56
N ALA A 29 -5.50 -1.56 14.22
CA ALA A 29 -4.56 -0.70 13.50
C ALA A 29 -3.56 -1.53 12.67
N THR A 30 -2.98 -2.58 13.26
CA THR A 30 -2.06 -3.51 12.59
C THR A 30 -2.74 -4.21 11.41
N MET A 31 -3.98 -4.68 11.59
CA MET A 31 -4.75 -5.30 10.49
C MET A 31 -4.93 -4.33 9.32
N ARG A 32 -5.30 -3.07 9.58
CA ARG A 32 -5.51 -2.07 8.51
C ARG A 32 -4.23 -1.72 7.77
N ILE A 33 -3.11 -1.57 8.48
CA ILE A 33 -1.80 -1.32 7.87
C ILE A 33 -1.39 -2.53 7.02
N GLY A 34 -1.55 -3.75 7.55
CA GLY A 34 -1.28 -4.98 6.81
C GLY A 34 -2.13 -5.10 5.54
N LEU A 35 -3.43 -4.80 5.63
CA LEU A 35 -4.33 -4.83 4.49
C LEU A 35 -3.94 -3.80 3.43
N ALA A 36 -3.61 -2.56 3.83
CA ALA A 36 -3.16 -1.53 2.90
C ALA A 36 -1.89 -1.94 2.16
N ASN A 37 -0.97 -2.64 2.81
CA ASN A 37 0.23 -3.20 2.16
C ASN A 37 -0.11 -4.31 1.15
N ILE A 38 -1.05 -5.20 1.47
CA ILE A 38 -1.50 -6.26 0.57
C ILE A 38 -2.16 -5.66 -0.68
N VAL A 39 -3.10 -4.73 -0.49
CA VAL A 39 -3.80 -4.05 -1.59
C VAL A 39 -2.81 -3.35 -2.52
N TYR A 40 -1.85 -2.60 -1.97
CA TYR A 40 -0.81 -1.95 -2.75
C TYR A 40 0.01 -2.95 -3.58
N ASN A 41 0.42 -4.08 -2.98
CA ASN A 41 1.20 -5.10 -3.69
C ASN A 41 0.38 -5.78 -4.81
N MET A 42 -0.91 -6.03 -4.59
CA MET A 42 -1.79 -6.64 -5.59
C MET A 42 -2.04 -5.70 -6.78
N CYS A 43 -2.37 -4.43 -6.53
CA CYS A 43 -2.52 -3.43 -7.59
C CYS A 43 -1.23 -3.26 -8.40
N ARG A 44 -0.08 -3.26 -7.71
CA ARG A 44 1.23 -3.20 -8.36
C ARG A 44 1.50 -4.43 -9.21
N PHE A 45 1.19 -5.62 -8.71
CA PHE A 45 1.37 -6.86 -9.46
C PHE A 45 0.55 -6.84 -10.75
N LEU A 46 -0.73 -6.47 -10.68
CA LEU A 46 -1.60 -6.33 -11.87
C LEU A 46 -1.06 -5.30 -12.87
N PHE A 47 -0.51 -4.19 -12.39
CA PHE A 47 0.11 -3.18 -13.25
C PHE A 47 1.35 -3.72 -13.96
N LEU A 48 2.21 -4.45 -13.24
CA LEU A 48 3.41 -5.07 -13.83
C LEU A 48 3.05 -6.18 -14.81
N GLU A 49 2.05 -7.00 -14.49
CA GLU A 49 1.49 -8.01 -15.41
C GLU A 49 0.96 -7.37 -16.69
N GLN A 50 0.22 -6.26 -16.59
CA GLN A 50 -0.27 -5.54 -17.77
C GLN A 50 0.85 -4.96 -18.62
N ILE A 51 1.92 -4.44 -18.01
CA ILE A 51 3.09 -3.96 -18.75
C ILE A 51 3.82 -5.13 -19.42
N SER A 52 4.00 -6.24 -18.70
CA SER A 52 4.69 -7.42 -19.21
C SER A 52 3.92 -8.09 -20.34
N ALA A 53 2.58 -8.12 -20.29
CA ALA A 53 1.73 -8.67 -21.33
C ALA A 53 1.60 -7.76 -22.56
N LYS A 54 2.00 -6.48 -22.43
CA LYS A 54 1.97 -5.48 -23.51
C LYS A 54 3.32 -5.30 -24.20
N ALA A 55 4.37 -5.94 -23.68
CA ALA A 55 5.69 -6.05 -24.30
C ALA A 55 5.72 -7.22 -25.30
#